data_AF-A0A1N5VX33-F1
#
_entry.id   AF-A0A1N5VX33-F1
#
_cell.length_a   1.000
_cell.length_b   1.000
_cell.length_c   1.000
_cell.angle_alpha   90.00
_cell.angle_beta   90.00
_cell.angle_gamma   90.00
#
_symmetry.space_group_name_H-M   'P 1'
#
loop_
_entity.id
_entity.type
_entity.pdbx_description
1 polymer ?
#
loop_
_entity_poly.entity_id
_entity_poly.type
_entity_poly.pdbx_seq_one_letter_code
_entity_poly.pdbx_strand_id
1 'polypeptide(L)'
;MTETVSMSQEVRDAPRRQVAITALLIVGGVLILFVPATGEGSVLVPLSEGHGLSAVDMVGAALLALGGTWLEVLVVRRLPYLALSPRALFGLGLLAGLGMGLLIASVFSGFFWWWAVGATALGVAVLVLVPRTARR
;
A
#
# COMPACT_ATOMS: atom_id res chain seq x y z
N MET A 1 27.39 27.30 12.05
CA MET A 1 27.17 27.11 10.60
C MET A 1 26.79 25.66 10.23
N THR A 2 27.03 24.68 11.09
CA THR A 2 26.65 23.26 10.89
C THR A 2 25.17 22.95 11.20
N GLU A 3 24.57 23.61 12.20
CA GLU A 3 23.15 23.38 12.57
C GLU A 3 22.15 23.80 11.48
N THR A 4 22.40 24.93 10.80
CA THR A 4 21.51 25.42 9.73
C THR A 4 21.53 24.53 8.50
N VAL A 5 22.67 23.90 8.20
CA VAL A 5 22.79 22.92 7.11
C VAL A 5 22.02 21.64 7.45
N SER A 6 22.18 21.13 8.67
CA SER A 6 21.45 19.95 9.19
C SER A 6 19.94 20.12 9.09
N MET A 7 19.42 21.24 9.60
CA MET A 7 17.98 21.51 9.60
C MET A 7 17.39 21.64 8.19
N SER A 8 18.18 22.17 7.24
CA SER A 8 17.76 22.29 5.83
C SER A 8 17.76 20.95 5.07
N GLN A 9 18.52 19.95 5.51
CA GLN A 9 18.50 18.59 4.95
C GLN A 9 17.36 17.77 5.54
N GLU A 10 17.14 17.87 6.86
CA GLU A 10 16.11 17.12 7.57
C GLU A 10 14.69 17.43 7.04
N VAL A 11 14.42 18.70 6.72
CA VAL A 11 13.15 19.15 6.11
C VAL A 11 12.98 18.60 4.68
N ARG A 12 14.07 18.43 3.92
CA ARG A 12 14.05 17.87 2.55
C ARG A 12 13.93 16.34 2.55
N ASP A 13 14.38 15.67 3.60
CA ASP A 13 14.36 14.21 3.71
C ASP A 13 13.11 13.66 4.41
N ALA A 14 12.39 14.47 5.19
CA ALA A 14 11.13 14.08 5.84
C ALA A 14 10.10 13.43 4.90
N PRO A 15 9.85 13.93 3.67
CA PRO A 15 8.90 13.30 2.72
C PRO A 15 9.37 11.90 2.29
N ARG A 16 10.66 11.76 1.99
CA ARG A 16 11.27 10.49 1.56
C ARG A 16 11.23 9.46 2.67
N ARG A 17 11.55 9.88 3.90
CA ARG A 17 11.52 9.01 5.08
C ARG A 17 10.10 8.54 5.37
N GLN A 18 9.09 9.42 5.28
CA GLN A 18 7.69 9.03 5.45
C GLN A 18 7.25 8.01 4.40
N VAL A 19 7.53 8.26 3.12
CA VAL A 19 7.19 7.30 2.04
C VAL A 19 7.94 5.97 2.23
N ALA A 20 9.22 6.01 2.63
CA ALA A 20 10.01 4.80 2.89
C ALA A 20 9.45 3.98 4.06
N ILE A 21 9.12 4.62 5.19
CA ILE A 21 8.48 3.95 6.33
C ILE A 21 7.17 3.30 5.89
N THR A 22 6.39 4.02 5.09
CA THR A 22 5.10 3.55 4.60
C THR A 22 5.25 2.34 3.68
N ALA A 23 6.22 2.39 2.76
CA ALA A 23 6.56 1.28 1.90
C ALA A 23 7.05 0.06 2.70
N LEU A 24 7.86 0.28 3.75
CA LEU A 24 8.31 -0.79 4.65
C LEU A 24 7.15 -1.43 5.42
N LEU A 25 6.19 -0.64 5.91
CA LEU A 25 4.98 -1.16 6.56
C LEU A 25 4.17 -2.03 5.59
N ILE A 26 3.99 -1.56 4.35
CA ILE A 26 3.26 -2.31 3.32
C ILE A 26 3.99 -3.60 2.98
N VAL A 27 5.29 -3.54 2.67
CA VAL A 27 6.10 -4.72 2.33
C VAL A 27 6.13 -5.71 3.50
N GLY A 28 6.31 -5.22 4.73
CA GLY A 28 6.26 -6.05 5.93
C GLY A 28 4.91 -6.74 6.10
N GLY A 29 3.81 -6.02 5.92
CA GLY A 29 2.46 -6.59 5.97
C GLY A 29 2.22 -7.66 4.89
N VAL A 30 2.66 -7.41 3.65
CA VAL A 30 2.61 -8.42 2.57
C VAL A 30 3.42 -9.66 2.93
N LEU A 31 4.67 -9.49 3.36
CA LEU A 31 5.53 -10.62 3.70
C LEU A 31 4.97 -11.47 4.82
N ILE A 32 4.31 -10.85 5.81
CA ILE A 32 3.64 -11.55 6.90
C ILE A 32 2.43 -12.35 6.39
N LEU A 33 1.61 -11.79 5.50
CA LEU A 33 0.47 -12.50 4.89
C LEU A 33 0.88 -13.60 3.91
N PHE A 34 2.14 -13.60 3.45
CA PHE A 34 2.70 -14.68 2.62
C PHE A 34 3.24 -15.85 3.44
N VAL A 35 3.23 -15.76 4.78
CA VAL A 35 3.61 -16.89 5.64
C VAL A 35 2.64 -18.04 5.37
N PRO A 36 3.12 -19.23 5.00
CA PRO A 36 2.23 -20.35 4.70
C PRO A 36 1.50 -20.81 5.97
N ALA A 37 0.27 -21.32 5.81
CA ALA A 37 -0.60 -21.81 6.90
C ALA A 37 0.07 -22.80 7.88
N THR A 38 1.13 -23.51 7.45
CA THR A 38 1.95 -24.34 8.33
C THR A 38 2.73 -23.57 9.41
N GLY A 39 2.84 -22.25 9.28
CA GLY A 39 3.56 -21.34 10.19
C GLY A 39 2.71 -20.21 10.81
N GLU A 40 1.42 -20.11 10.48
CA GLU A 40 0.49 -19.07 10.96
C GLU A 40 0.08 -19.24 12.44
N GLY A 41 0.30 -20.42 13.02
CA GLY A 41 -0.11 -20.74 14.39
C GLY A 41 -1.60 -21.05 14.50
N SER A 42 -2.17 -20.91 15.70
CA SER A 42 -3.58 -21.22 15.95
C SER A 42 -4.51 -20.19 15.32
N VAL A 43 -5.53 -20.67 14.61
CA VAL A 43 -6.66 -19.85 14.11
C VAL A 43 -7.38 -19.20 15.29
N LEU A 44 -7.53 -17.88 15.25
CA LEU A 44 -8.23 -17.11 16.28
C LEU A 44 -9.70 -16.87 15.92
N VAL A 45 -9.99 -16.62 14.64
CA VAL A 45 -11.36 -16.41 14.16
C VAL A 45 -11.59 -17.29 12.94
N PRO A 46 -12.41 -18.35 13.02
CA PRO A 46 -12.77 -19.14 11.86
C PRO A 46 -13.67 -18.32 10.93
N LEU A 47 -13.30 -18.19 9.66
CA LEU A 47 -14.07 -17.45 8.66
C LEU A 47 -14.88 -18.41 7.76
N SER A 48 -14.31 -19.56 7.38
CA SER A 48 -14.97 -20.63 6.64
C SER A 48 -14.23 -21.98 6.80
N GLU A 49 -14.75 -23.07 6.19
CA GLU A 49 -14.07 -24.37 6.18
C GLU A 49 -12.69 -24.25 5.51
N GLY A 50 -11.63 -24.47 6.30
CA GLY A 50 -10.25 -24.39 5.84
C GLY A 50 -9.68 -22.97 5.70
N HIS A 51 -10.40 -21.92 6.11
CA HIS A 51 -9.90 -20.55 6.16
C HIS A 51 -10.23 -19.91 7.52
N GLY A 52 -9.19 -19.53 8.24
CA GLY A 52 -9.28 -18.88 9.54
C GLY A 52 -8.34 -17.71 9.62
N LEU A 53 -8.76 -16.66 10.32
CA LEU A 53 -7.91 -15.52 10.62
C LEU A 53 -6.99 -15.88 11.78
N SER A 54 -5.69 -15.93 11.53
CA SER A 54 -4.66 -16.10 12.57
C SER A 54 -4.26 -14.76 13.19
N ALA A 55 -3.49 -14.81 14.29
CA ALA A 55 -2.85 -13.62 14.85
C ALA A 55 -1.88 -12.98 13.84
N VAL A 56 -1.21 -13.82 13.05
CA VAL A 56 -0.26 -13.41 12.02
C VAL A 56 -0.97 -12.63 10.92
N ASP A 57 -2.14 -13.10 10.50
CA ASP A 57 -2.97 -12.41 9.49
C ASP A 57 -3.44 -11.05 9.96
N MET A 58 -3.85 -10.94 11.23
CA MET A 58 -4.24 -9.66 11.81
C MET A 58 -3.08 -8.66 11.84
N VAL A 59 -1.86 -9.12 12.17
CA VAL A 59 -0.68 -8.25 12.17
C VAL A 59 -0.33 -7.82 10.75
N GLY A 60 -0.33 -8.75 9.80
CA GLY A 60 -0.08 -8.46 8.38
C GLY A 60 -1.11 -7.45 7.82
N ALA A 61 -2.39 -7.69 8.08
CA ALA A 61 -3.49 -6.80 7.69
C ALA A 61 -3.40 -5.43 8.37
N ALA A 62 -3.04 -5.36 9.65
CA ALA A 62 -2.89 -4.11 10.37
C ALA A 62 -1.73 -3.26 9.80
N LEU A 63 -0.58 -3.89 9.49
CA LEU A 63 0.54 -3.20 8.86
C LEU A 63 0.18 -2.68 7.47
N LEU A 64 -0.52 -3.49 6.67
CA LEU A 64 -1.04 -3.07 5.36
C LEU A 64 -2.03 -1.92 5.48
N ALA A 65 -2.96 -1.98 6.43
CA ALA A 65 -3.96 -0.94 6.63
C ALA A 65 -3.31 0.37 7.06
N LEU A 66 -2.39 0.33 8.03
CA LEU A 66 -1.66 1.51 8.50
C LEU A 66 -0.78 2.11 7.40
N GLY A 67 0.01 1.27 6.73
CA GLY A 67 0.86 1.69 5.61
C GLY A 67 0.03 2.24 4.45
N GLY A 68 -0.98 1.52 3.99
CA GLY A 68 -1.86 1.94 2.90
C GLY A 68 -2.56 3.26 3.19
N THR A 69 -3.20 3.38 4.36
CA THR A 69 -3.90 4.61 4.78
C THR A 69 -2.94 5.79 4.84
N TRP A 70 -1.76 5.60 5.44
CA TRP A 70 -0.79 6.68 5.52
C TRP A 70 -0.24 7.07 4.15
N LEU A 71 -0.09 6.11 3.22
CA LEU A 71 0.30 6.38 1.85
C LEU A 71 -0.75 7.24 1.13
N GLU A 72 -2.03 6.90 1.28
CA GLU A 72 -3.13 7.70 0.73
C GLU A 72 -3.13 9.12 1.28
N VAL A 73 -2.95 9.28 2.60
CA VAL A 73 -2.83 10.60 3.22
C VAL A 73 -1.66 11.39 2.61
N LEU A 74 -0.49 10.76 2.43
CA LEU A 74 0.67 11.40 1.81
C LEU A 74 0.39 11.80 0.36
N VAL A 75 -0.24 10.93 -0.42
CA VAL A 75 -0.64 11.22 -1.80
C VAL A 75 -1.62 12.39 -1.84
N VAL A 76 -2.68 12.38 -1.02
CA VAL A 76 -3.70 13.44 -0.97
C VAL A 76 -3.09 14.77 -0.54
N ARG A 77 -2.28 14.78 0.51
CA ARG A 77 -1.61 15.99 0.97
C ARG A 77 -0.62 16.55 -0.06
N ARG A 78 -0.05 15.69 -0.91
CA ARG A 78 0.93 16.10 -1.93
C ARG A 78 0.36 16.27 -3.33
N LEU A 79 -0.92 15.96 -3.57
CA LEU A 79 -1.61 16.16 -4.84
C LEU A 79 -1.32 17.52 -5.50
N PRO A 80 -1.36 18.65 -4.78
CA PRO A 80 -1.06 19.98 -5.36
C PRO A 80 0.36 20.10 -5.93
N TYR A 81 1.30 19.31 -5.42
CA TYR A 81 2.72 19.35 -5.77
C TYR A 81 3.13 18.29 -6.79
N LEU A 82 2.27 17.31 -7.10
CA LEU A 82 2.56 16.22 -8.03
C LEU A 82 2.66 16.70 -9.50
N ALA A 83 2.21 17.92 -9.81
CA ALA A 83 2.26 18.53 -11.14
C ALA A 83 1.68 17.61 -12.25
N LEU A 84 0.68 16.80 -11.89
CA LEU A 84 -0.03 15.92 -12.81
C LEU A 84 -1.20 16.67 -13.45
N SER A 85 -1.45 16.41 -14.73
CA SER A 85 -2.66 16.93 -15.38
C SER A 85 -3.91 16.33 -14.72
N PRO A 86 -5.04 17.05 -14.68
CA PRO A 86 -6.29 16.53 -14.11
C PRO A 86 -6.72 15.18 -14.71
N ARG A 87 -6.46 14.98 -16.01
CA ARG A 87 -6.73 13.72 -16.72
C ARG A 87 -5.84 12.57 -16.22
N ALA A 88 -4.56 12.83 -15.96
CA ALA A 88 -3.65 11.83 -15.43
C ALA A 88 -4.01 11.44 -13.99
N LEU A 89 -4.39 12.43 -13.15
CA LEU A 89 -4.89 12.16 -11.79
C LEU A 89 -6.16 11.32 -11.80
N PHE A 90 -7.13 11.68 -12.64
CA PHE A 90 -8.35 10.91 -12.80
C PHE A 90 -8.07 9.47 -13.29
N GLY A 91 -7.22 9.32 -14.31
CA GLY A 91 -6.85 8.01 -14.83
C GLY A 91 -6.14 7.13 -13.80
N LEU A 92 -5.22 7.70 -13.02
CA LEU A 92 -4.54 6.98 -11.93
C LEU A 92 -5.51 6.60 -10.81
N GLY A 93 -6.42 7.49 -10.43
CA GLY A 93 -7.45 7.20 -9.43
C GLY A 93 -8.41 6.10 -9.89
N LEU A 94 -8.85 6.16 -11.15
CA LEU A 94 -9.71 5.13 -11.74
C LEU A 94 -8.98 3.78 -11.83
N LEU A 95 -7.71 3.78 -12.23
CA LEU A 95 -6.90 2.56 -12.30
C LEU A 95 -6.67 1.94 -10.92
N ALA A 96 -6.39 2.77 -9.90
CA ALA A 96 -6.23 2.32 -8.52
C ALA A 96 -7.55 1.77 -7.96
N GLY A 97 -8.66 2.49 -8.13
CA GLY A 97 -9.98 2.06 -7.65
C GLY A 97 -10.45 0.78 -8.35
N LEU A 98 -10.26 0.68 -9.67
CA LEU A 98 -10.57 -0.52 -10.45
C LEU A 98 -9.71 -1.70 -10.01
N GLY A 99 -8.40 -1.49 -9.85
CA GLY A 99 -7.47 -2.54 -9.40
C GLY A 99 -7.84 -3.08 -8.02
N MET A 100 -8.15 -2.19 -7.07
CA MET A 100 -8.60 -2.56 -5.73
C MET A 100 -9.95 -3.28 -5.77
N GLY A 101 -10.92 -2.78 -6.54
CA GLY A 101 -12.21 -3.42 -6.71
C GLY A 101 -12.09 -4.83 -7.30
N LEU A 102 -11.22 -5.02 -8.28
CA LEU A 102 -10.92 -6.34 -8.87
C LEU A 102 -10.28 -7.28 -7.85
N LEU A 103 -9.35 -6.80 -7.03
CA LEU A 103 -8.72 -7.61 -5.99
C LEU A 103 -9.76 -8.06 -4.97
N ILE A 104 -10.60 -7.15 -4.46
CA ILE A 104 -11.69 -7.48 -3.54
C ILE A 104 -12.65 -8.50 -4.19
N ALA A 105 -13.10 -8.24 -5.43
CA ALA A 105 -14.00 -9.13 -6.15
C ALA A 105 -13.39 -10.52 -6.43
N SER A 106 -12.06 -10.59 -6.64
CA SER A 106 -11.37 -11.86 -6.90
C SER A 106 -11.37 -12.80 -5.69
N VAL A 107 -11.43 -12.26 -4.47
CA VAL A 107 -11.53 -13.05 -3.22
C VAL A 107 -12.87 -13.82 -3.17
N PHE A 108 -13.95 -13.21 -3.65
CA PHE A 108 -15.30 -13.79 -3.54
C PHE A 108 -15.70 -14.65 -4.74
N SER A 109 -15.02 -14.52 -5.88
CA SER A 109 -15.54 -15.03 -7.16
C SER A 109 -14.86 -16.30 -7.68
N GLY A 110 -13.83 -16.82 -7.00
CA GLY A 110 -13.14 -18.06 -7.38
C GLY A 110 -12.45 -18.03 -8.75
N PHE A 111 -12.50 -16.92 -9.50
CA PHE A 111 -11.88 -16.82 -10.81
C PHE A 111 -10.36 -16.65 -10.68
N PHE A 112 -9.63 -17.67 -11.13
CA PHE A 112 -8.21 -17.90 -10.88
C PHE A 112 -7.22 -16.82 -11.38
N TRP A 113 -7.64 -15.82 -12.18
CA TRP A 113 -6.72 -14.83 -12.80
C TRP A 113 -7.07 -13.35 -12.62
N TRP A 114 -8.25 -13.01 -12.08
CA TRP A 114 -8.65 -11.60 -11.96
C TRP A 114 -7.84 -10.84 -10.92
N TRP A 115 -7.33 -11.55 -9.90
CA TRP A 115 -6.40 -10.98 -8.93
C TRP A 115 -5.13 -10.42 -9.59
N ALA A 116 -4.61 -11.07 -10.64
CA ALA A 116 -3.42 -10.61 -11.34
C ALA A 116 -3.67 -9.31 -12.13
N VAL A 117 -4.83 -9.20 -12.77
CA VAL A 117 -5.25 -7.97 -13.47
C VAL A 117 -5.44 -6.83 -12.47
N GLY A 118 -6.09 -7.09 -11.34
CA GLY A 118 -6.29 -6.13 -10.26
C GLY A 118 -4.98 -5.65 -9.65
N ALA A 119 -4.08 -6.60 -9.34
CA ALA A 119 -2.75 -6.32 -8.81
C ALA A 119 -1.90 -5.50 -9.78
N THR A 120 -1.98 -5.80 -11.09
CA THR A 120 -1.25 -5.06 -12.12
C THR A 120 -1.75 -3.62 -12.23
N ALA A 121 -3.07 -3.43 -12.29
CA ALA A 121 -3.68 -2.10 -12.36
C ALA A 121 -3.31 -1.25 -11.13
N LEU A 122 -3.50 -1.80 -9.94
CA LEU A 122 -3.14 -1.13 -8.69
C LEU A 122 -1.63 -0.85 -8.61
N GLY A 123 -0.81 -1.83 -8.99
CA GLY A 123 0.65 -1.73 -9.00
C GLY A 123 1.15 -0.60 -9.90
N VAL A 124 0.59 -0.44 -11.10
CA VAL A 124 0.93 0.68 -12.00
C VAL A 124 0.59 2.01 -11.35
N ALA A 125 -0.59 2.15 -10.76
CA ALA A 125 -0.98 3.40 -10.09
C ALA A 125 -0.03 3.77 -8.94
N VAL A 126 0.31 2.78 -8.11
CA VAL A 126 1.26 2.93 -6.99
C VAL A 126 2.67 3.28 -7.49
N LEU A 127 3.17 2.58 -8.52
CA LEU A 127 4.50 2.80 -9.08
C LEU A 127 4.65 4.20 -9.70
N VAL A 128 3.56 4.81 -10.13
CA VAL A 128 3.54 6.18 -10.68
C VAL A 128 3.40 7.23 -9.57
N LEU A 129 2.60 6.97 -8.54
CA LEU A 129 2.32 7.92 -7.46
C LEU A 129 3.44 7.96 -6.41
N VAL A 130 3.89 6.80 -5.92
CA VAL A 130 4.86 6.69 -4.81
C VAL A 130 6.16 7.46 -5.09
N PRO A 131 6.85 7.30 -6.25
CA PRO A 131 8.10 8.01 -6.50
C PRO A 131 7.89 9.51 -6.63
N ARG A 132 6.73 9.96 -7.10
CA ARG A 132 6.44 11.39 -7.22
C ARG A 132 6.14 12.02 -5.87
N THR A 133 5.47 11.30 -4.97
CA THR A 133 5.26 11.71 -3.58
C THR A 133 6.57 11.77 -2.79
N ALA A 134 7.56 10.93 -3.12
CA ALA A 134 8.88 10.94 -2.47
C ALA A 134 9.85 12.01 -3.00
N ARG A 135 9.65 12.50 -4.24
CA ARG A 135 10.61 13.43 -4.89
C ARG A 135 10.35 14.91 -4.61
N ARG A 136 9.18 15.28 -4.08
CA ARG A 136 8.74 16.68 -3.89
C ARG A 136 8.10 16.85 -2.52
#